data_AF-A0A9Y4KBB5-F1
#
_entry.id   AF-A0A9Y4KBB5-F1
#
_cell.length_a   1.000
_cell.length_b   1.000
_cell.length_c   1.000
_cell.angle_alpha   90.00
_cell.angle_beta   90.00
_cell.angle_gamma   90.00
#
_symmetry.space_group_name_H-M   'P 1'
#
loop_
_entity.id
_entity.type
_entity.pdbx_description
1 polymer ?
#
loop_
_entity_poly.entity_id
_entity_poly.type
_entity_poly.pdbx_seq_one_letter_code
_entity_poly.pdbx_strand_id
1 'polypeptide(L)'
;MGSGQSSDKLHCNRYLDGQGPPSLVQQANEEVNGKHRELNDCQPEGHMTWVILHKDLPGFPDDNTVQINYIFPEGIQTEKHPHPGQPHAGLRLCAYLPDNREGRRVLKLMDKAFNQKLLFTVATNEDGEDVVATASIPLKTQAEGASRDGGYPDSEYLKTVRKLLKDKGIE
;
A
#
# COMPACT_ATOMS: atom_id res chain seq x y z
N MET A 1 -0.43 68.64 -29.12
CA MET A 1 0.43 67.45 -29.28
C MET A 1 0.29 66.59 -28.04
N GLY A 2 -0.01 65.31 -28.18
CA GLY A 2 -0.16 64.40 -27.04
C GLY A 2 -1.11 63.24 -27.33
N SER A 3 -0.76 62.41 -28.31
CA SER A 3 -1.39 61.12 -28.61
C SER A 3 -0.92 60.05 -27.60
N GLY A 4 -1.72 59.01 -27.37
CA GLY A 4 -1.19 57.73 -26.89
C GLY A 4 -2.16 56.88 -26.09
N GLN A 5 -3.10 56.21 -26.76
CA GLN A 5 -3.76 55.02 -26.21
C GLN A 5 -2.74 53.89 -26.10
N SER A 6 -2.54 53.32 -24.91
CA SER A 6 -1.82 52.06 -24.72
C SER A 6 -2.83 50.94 -24.53
N SER A 7 -2.94 50.07 -25.54
CA SER A 7 -3.66 48.80 -25.47
C SER A 7 -2.64 47.72 -25.21
N ASP A 8 -2.63 47.18 -23.99
CA ASP A 8 -1.82 46.01 -23.63
C ASP A 8 -2.39 44.77 -24.35
N LYS A 9 -1.82 44.49 -25.53
CA LYS A 9 -2.00 43.23 -26.24
C LYS A 9 -1.08 42.19 -25.59
N LEU A 10 -1.66 41.28 -24.81
CA LEU A 10 -0.98 40.06 -24.35
C LEU A 10 -0.57 39.22 -25.57
N HIS A 11 0.71 39.30 -25.94
CA HIS A 11 1.28 38.51 -27.03
C HIS A 11 1.66 37.13 -26.47
N CYS A 12 0.81 36.13 -26.70
CA CYS A 12 1.12 34.74 -26.37
C CYS A 12 2.14 34.18 -27.37
N ASN A 13 3.43 34.33 -27.08
CA ASN A 13 4.54 33.80 -27.90
C ASN A 13 4.93 32.36 -27.52
N ARG A 14 3.95 31.49 -27.24
CA ARG A 14 4.26 30.15 -26.70
C ARG A 14 4.68 29.11 -27.75
N TYR A 15 4.67 29.45 -29.06
CA TYR A 15 4.91 28.48 -30.14
C TYR A 15 5.73 29.04 -31.31
N LEU A 16 6.70 29.92 -31.04
CA LEU A 16 7.51 30.52 -32.11
C LEU A 16 8.63 29.61 -32.65
N ASP A 17 8.98 28.53 -31.94
CA ASP A 17 10.09 27.64 -32.32
C ASP A 17 9.66 26.34 -33.04
N GLY A 18 8.45 26.31 -33.61
CA GLY A 18 7.98 25.19 -34.45
C GLY A 18 7.73 23.89 -33.69
N GLN A 19 7.88 23.86 -32.37
CA GLN A 19 7.40 22.75 -31.54
C GLN A 19 5.99 23.05 -31.09
N GLY A 20 5.01 22.52 -31.84
CA GLY A 20 3.64 22.42 -31.36
C GLY A 20 3.57 21.53 -30.10
N PRO A 21 2.46 21.56 -29.35
CA PRO A 21 2.27 20.62 -28.25
C PRO A 21 2.50 19.19 -28.78
N PRO A 22 3.26 18.36 -28.04
CA PRO A 22 3.55 16.99 -28.47
C PRO A 22 2.25 16.27 -28.83
N SER A 23 2.27 15.50 -29.92
CA SER A 23 1.09 14.77 -30.38
C SER A 23 0.55 13.85 -29.27
N LEU A 24 -0.76 13.56 -29.30
CA LEU A 24 -1.37 12.59 -28.37
C LEU A 24 -0.63 11.23 -28.36
N VAL A 25 0.02 10.88 -29.48
CA VAL A 25 0.86 9.68 -29.61
C VAL A 25 2.21 9.85 -28.89
N GLN A 26 2.80 11.04 -28.90
CA GLN A 26 4.01 11.34 -28.10
C GLN A 26 3.68 11.42 -26.60
N GLN A 27 2.55 11.99 -26.22
CA GLN A 27 2.07 12.01 -24.83
C GLN A 27 1.76 10.59 -24.33
N ALA A 28 1.14 9.74 -25.18
CA ALA A 28 0.90 8.33 -24.85
C ALA A 28 2.19 7.50 -24.77
N ASN A 29 3.22 7.81 -25.57
CA ASN A 29 4.50 7.10 -25.53
C ASN A 29 5.38 7.53 -24.34
N GLU A 30 5.25 8.76 -23.84
CA GLU A 30 5.87 9.20 -22.58
C GLU A 30 5.22 8.54 -21.35
N GLU A 31 3.91 8.25 -21.39
CA GLU A 31 3.22 7.45 -20.37
C GLU A 31 3.62 5.97 -20.38
N VAL A 32 4.18 5.46 -21.49
CA VAL A 32 4.59 4.06 -21.64
C VAL A 32 6.06 3.81 -21.28
N ASN A 33 6.89 4.86 -21.10
CA ASN A 33 8.33 4.71 -20.84
C ASN A 33 8.84 5.27 -19.49
N GLY A 34 7.95 5.50 -18.51
CA GLY A 34 8.29 6.12 -17.23
C GLY A 34 8.05 5.23 -16.01
N LYS A 35 8.97 4.28 -15.75
CA LYS A 35 9.07 3.42 -14.56
C LYS A 35 7.86 2.50 -14.31
N HIS A 36 8.08 1.20 -14.52
CA HIS A 36 7.68 0.25 -13.47
C HIS A 36 8.21 0.85 -12.16
N ARG A 37 7.35 1.48 -11.34
CA ARG A 37 7.73 1.81 -9.97
C ARG A 37 8.21 0.49 -9.40
N GLU A 38 9.49 0.38 -9.11
CA GLU A 38 10.05 -0.76 -8.38
C GLU A 38 9.16 -0.93 -7.16
N LEU A 39 8.33 -1.96 -7.16
CA LEU A 39 7.21 -2.13 -6.22
C LEU A 39 7.68 -2.44 -4.79
N ASN A 40 8.97 -2.36 -4.51
CA ASN A 40 9.61 -3.25 -3.55
C ASN A 40 10.29 -2.56 -2.37
N ASP A 41 9.92 -1.33 -1.97
CA ASP A 41 10.71 -0.70 -0.90
C ASP A 41 10.06 0.47 -0.14
N CYS A 42 8.73 0.47 0.00
CA CYS A 42 8.05 1.47 0.84
C CYS A 42 7.76 0.94 2.26
N GLN A 43 7.94 -0.34 2.52
CA GLN A 43 7.78 -0.90 3.87
C GLN A 43 9.01 -0.56 4.73
N PRO A 44 8.86 0.11 5.88
CA PRO A 44 9.97 0.37 6.78
C PRO A 44 10.51 -0.92 7.43
N GLU A 45 11.64 -0.83 8.12
CA GLU A 45 12.16 -1.95 8.91
C GLU A 45 11.22 -2.28 10.07
N GLY A 46 10.97 -3.57 10.27
CA GLY A 46 10.03 -4.05 11.28
C GLY A 46 10.10 -5.56 11.47
N HIS A 47 9.29 -6.06 12.38
CA HIS A 47 9.23 -7.47 12.75
C HIS A 47 7.85 -8.06 12.49
N MET A 48 7.86 -9.27 11.92
CA MET A 48 6.69 -10.13 11.80
C MET A 48 6.91 -11.38 12.65
N THR A 49 6.00 -11.64 13.58
CA THR A 49 5.99 -12.87 14.39
C THR A 49 4.58 -13.44 14.43
N TRP A 50 4.41 -14.68 14.86
CA TRP A 50 3.07 -15.26 15.00
C TRP A 50 3.01 -16.27 16.14
N VAL A 51 1.81 -16.47 16.66
CA VAL A 51 1.48 -17.44 17.72
C VAL A 51 0.18 -18.16 17.36
N ILE A 52 -0.03 -19.34 17.95
CA ILE A 52 -1.30 -20.07 17.84
C ILE A 52 -2.14 -19.79 19.08
N LEU A 53 -3.39 -19.41 18.87
CA LEU A 53 -4.40 -19.25 19.91
C LEU A 53 -5.34 -20.45 19.84
N HIS A 54 -5.61 -21.06 20.99
CA HIS A 54 -6.57 -22.17 21.12
C HIS A 54 -8.01 -21.67 21.16
N LYS A 55 -8.42 -20.99 20.09
CA LYS A 55 -9.77 -20.49 19.86
C LYS A 55 -10.06 -20.44 18.37
N ASP A 56 -11.32 -20.56 18.03
CA ASP A 56 -11.77 -20.58 16.64
C ASP A 56 -12.09 -19.18 16.13
N LEU A 57 -11.91 -18.97 14.82
CA LEU A 57 -12.44 -17.78 14.16
C LEU A 57 -13.88 -18.04 13.69
N PRO A 58 -14.77 -17.03 13.72
CA PRO A 58 -16.08 -17.15 13.10
C PRO A 58 -15.98 -17.63 11.63
N GLY A 59 -16.67 -18.71 11.30
CA GLY A 59 -16.64 -19.34 9.97
C GLY A 59 -15.56 -20.42 9.77
N PHE A 60 -14.74 -20.70 10.79
CA PHE A 60 -13.73 -21.76 10.81
C PHE A 60 -13.83 -22.57 12.11
N PRO A 61 -14.92 -23.34 12.31
CA PRO A 61 -15.07 -24.17 13.49
C PRO A 61 -14.02 -25.28 13.53
N ASP A 62 -13.58 -25.66 14.72
CA ASP A 62 -12.57 -26.69 15.00
C ASP A 62 -11.15 -26.37 14.47
N ASP A 63 -10.96 -25.16 13.94
CA ASP A 63 -9.67 -24.62 13.55
C ASP A 63 -9.19 -23.62 14.61
N ASN A 64 -8.02 -23.86 15.23
CA ASN A 64 -7.36 -22.85 16.06
C ASN A 64 -7.11 -21.55 15.27
N THR A 65 -6.63 -20.48 15.92
CA THR A 65 -6.32 -19.21 15.25
C THR A 65 -4.83 -18.95 15.22
N VAL A 66 -4.27 -18.57 14.07
CA VAL A 66 -2.96 -17.94 13.96
C VAL A 66 -3.11 -16.43 14.20
N GLN A 67 -2.51 -15.91 15.26
CA GLN A 67 -2.35 -14.46 15.46
C GLN A 67 -0.97 -14.05 14.97
N ILE A 68 -0.93 -13.17 13.97
CA ILE A 68 0.27 -12.56 13.42
C ILE A 68 0.45 -11.19 14.07
N ASN A 69 1.65 -10.91 14.59
CA ASN A 69 2.01 -9.62 15.17
C ASN A 69 3.03 -8.92 14.26
N TYR A 70 2.67 -7.71 13.83
CA TYR A 70 3.54 -6.79 13.11
C TYR A 70 3.96 -5.66 14.04
N ILE A 71 5.26 -5.41 14.13
CA ILE A 71 5.83 -4.33 14.95
C ILE A 71 6.78 -3.52 14.09
N PHE A 72 6.46 -2.26 13.89
CA PHE A 72 7.32 -1.26 13.27
C PHE A 72 7.67 -0.20 14.32
N PRO A 73 8.96 0.08 14.59
CA PRO A 73 9.35 1.21 15.40
C PRO A 73 9.03 2.53 14.68
N GLU A 74 9.03 3.63 15.42
CA GLU A 74 9.13 4.96 14.82
C GLU A 74 10.46 5.11 14.07
N GLY A 75 10.46 5.93 13.02
CA GLY A 75 11.61 6.05 12.15
C GLY A 75 11.56 7.31 11.29
N ILE A 76 12.54 7.43 10.39
CA ILE A 76 12.64 8.53 9.44
C ILE A 76 12.27 8.01 8.05
N GLN A 77 11.45 8.79 7.35
CA GLN A 77 10.99 8.50 6.02
C GLN A 77 12.13 8.55 4.99
N THR A 78 12.15 7.55 4.12
CA THR A 78 13.07 7.45 2.98
C THR A 78 12.58 8.28 1.79
N GLU A 79 13.41 8.43 0.76
CA GLU A 79 13.03 9.05 -0.52
C GLU A 79 11.83 8.38 -1.23
N LYS A 80 11.43 7.18 -0.79
CA LYS A 80 10.31 6.41 -1.34
C LYS A 80 9.00 6.64 -0.57
N HIS A 81 9.02 7.46 0.48
CA HIS A 81 7.86 7.77 1.32
C HIS A 81 7.27 9.16 1.00
N PRO A 82 6.05 9.47 1.47
CA PRO A 82 5.37 10.74 1.14
C PRO A 82 6.15 11.99 1.53
N HIS A 83 6.83 11.97 2.67
CA HIS A 83 7.57 13.11 3.21
C HIS A 83 9.01 12.72 3.59
N PRO A 84 9.94 12.60 2.61
CA PRO A 84 11.32 12.18 2.87
C PRO A 84 12.01 13.04 3.93
N GLY A 85 12.75 12.38 4.83
CA GLY A 85 13.45 13.03 5.94
C GLY A 85 12.57 13.43 7.14
N GLN A 86 11.24 13.31 7.05
CA GLN A 86 10.35 13.52 8.18
C GLN A 86 10.17 12.24 9.01
N PRO A 87 9.83 12.35 10.31
CA PRO A 87 9.50 11.16 11.10
C PRO A 87 8.21 10.50 10.60
N HIS A 88 8.09 9.20 10.85
CA HIS A 88 6.82 8.49 10.81
C HIS A 88 6.59 7.79 12.15
N ALA A 89 5.33 7.66 12.57
CA ALA A 89 4.99 6.93 13.76
C ALA A 89 5.22 5.41 13.57
N GLY A 90 5.53 4.73 14.67
CA GLY A 90 5.57 3.27 14.71
C GLY A 90 4.17 2.65 14.61
N LEU A 91 4.12 1.33 14.40
CA LEU A 91 2.88 0.57 14.33
C LEU A 91 3.01 -0.73 15.12
N ARG A 92 1.96 -1.06 15.88
CA ARG A 92 1.75 -2.41 16.43
C ARG A 92 0.40 -2.89 15.96
N LEU A 93 0.39 -3.95 15.15
CA LEU A 93 -0.83 -4.45 14.53
C LEU A 93 -0.90 -5.97 14.65
N CYS A 94 -2.06 -6.48 15.05
CA CYS A 94 -2.35 -7.90 15.04
C CYS A 94 -3.24 -8.24 13.84
N ALA A 95 -2.99 -9.37 13.21
CA ALA A 95 -3.85 -9.93 12.17
C ALA A 95 -4.15 -11.41 12.46
N TYR A 96 -5.28 -11.90 11.99
CA TYR A 96 -5.77 -13.25 12.30
C TYR A 96 -5.96 -14.08 11.04
N LEU A 97 -5.59 -15.37 11.10
CA LEU A 97 -5.86 -16.39 10.10
C LEU A 97 -6.33 -17.67 10.80
N PRO A 98 -7.16 -18.50 10.18
CA PRO A 98 -7.46 -19.83 10.73
C PRO A 98 -6.22 -20.72 10.64
N ASP A 99 -5.99 -21.55 11.64
CA ASP A 99 -4.88 -22.50 11.72
C ASP A 99 -5.16 -23.80 10.96
N ASN A 100 -5.66 -23.66 9.73
CA ASN A 100 -5.91 -24.78 8.83
C ASN A 100 -4.95 -24.76 7.64
N ARG A 101 -5.10 -25.75 6.76
CA ARG A 101 -4.22 -25.91 5.59
C ARG A 101 -4.19 -24.65 4.71
N GLU A 102 -5.30 -23.95 4.55
CA GLU A 102 -5.37 -22.76 3.71
C GLU A 102 -4.80 -21.53 4.41
N GLY A 103 -5.15 -21.30 5.67
CA GLY A 103 -4.60 -20.21 6.46
C GLY A 103 -3.08 -20.32 6.64
N ARG A 104 -2.54 -21.53 6.87
CA ARG A 104 -1.08 -21.75 6.91
C ARG A 104 -0.38 -21.49 5.57
N ARG A 105 -1.05 -21.72 4.44
CA ARG A 105 -0.51 -21.34 3.11
C ARG A 105 -0.46 -19.82 2.98
N VAL A 106 -1.53 -19.13 3.36
CA VAL A 106 -1.58 -17.65 3.35
C VAL A 106 -0.51 -17.08 4.26
N LEU A 107 -0.33 -17.61 5.48
CA LEU A 107 0.72 -17.20 6.41
C LEU A 107 2.11 -17.23 5.77
N LYS A 108 2.46 -18.32 5.06
CA LYS A 108 3.75 -18.43 4.37
C LYS A 108 3.92 -17.40 3.26
N LEU A 109 2.86 -17.11 2.51
CA LEU A 109 2.91 -16.11 1.46
C LEU A 109 3.03 -14.69 2.05
N MET A 110 2.35 -14.42 3.16
CA MET A 110 2.47 -13.15 3.87
C MET A 110 3.88 -12.97 4.44
N ASP A 111 4.48 -14.02 5.02
CA ASP A 111 5.87 -14.00 5.47
C ASP A 111 6.84 -13.67 4.32
N LYS A 112 6.70 -14.33 3.17
CA LYS A 112 7.47 -14.00 1.96
C LYS A 112 7.26 -12.55 1.52
N ALA A 113 6.01 -12.08 1.47
CA ALA A 113 5.69 -10.71 1.06
C ALA A 113 6.23 -9.67 2.05
N PHE A 114 6.22 -9.96 3.34
CA PHE A 114 6.81 -9.12 4.37
C PHE A 114 8.33 -8.99 4.18
N ASN A 115 9.01 -10.12 3.96
CA ASN A 115 10.45 -10.16 3.69
C ASN A 115 10.83 -9.42 2.40
N GLN A 116 9.91 -9.34 1.44
CA GLN A 116 10.07 -8.58 0.20
C GLN A 116 9.54 -7.14 0.28
N LYS A 117 9.20 -6.64 1.49
CA LYS A 117 8.76 -5.25 1.72
C LYS A 117 7.47 -4.85 0.98
N LEU A 118 6.53 -5.80 0.81
CA LEU A 118 5.30 -5.62 0.02
C LEU A 118 4.00 -5.48 0.82
N LEU A 119 4.02 -5.73 2.14
CA LEU A 119 2.80 -5.74 2.94
C LEU A 119 2.40 -4.37 3.46
N PHE A 120 3.38 -3.52 3.78
CA PHE A 120 3.15 -2.21 4.39
C PHE A 120 3.81 -1.08 3.59
N THR A 121 3.41 0.15 3.92
CA THR A 121 4.00 1.39 3.43
C THR A 121 3.89 2.45 4.53
N VAL A 122 4.63 3.55 4.40
CA VAL A 122 4.28 4.79 5.12
C VAL A 122 3.22 5.53 4.30
N ALA A 123 2.18 6.02 4.97
CA ALA A 123 1.12 6.83 4.39
C ALA A 123 0.67 7.91 5.39
N THR A 124 0.21 9.04 4.86
CA THR A 124 -0.40 10.10 5.66
C THR A 124 -1.86 9.74 5.97
N ASN A 125 -2.24 9.73 7.24
CA ASN A 125 -3.62 9.48 7.67
C ASN A 125 -4.52 10.72 7.50
N GLU A 126 -5.80 10.61 7.86
CA GLU A 126 -6.78 11.71 7.75
C GLU A 126 -6.44 12.90 8.64
N ASP A 127 -5.70 12.67 9.73
CA ASP A 127 -5.22 13.69 10.66
C ASP A 127 -3.91 14.37 10.20
N GLY A 128 -3.35 13.96 9.05
CA GLY A 128 -2.12 14.52 8.51
C GLY A 128 -0.84 13.92 9.11
N GLU A 129 -0.94 12.83 9.88
CA GLU A 129 0.20 12.13 10.47
C GLU A 129 0.72 11.02 9.54
N ASP A 130 2.03 10.93 9.41
CA ASP A 130 2.65 9.84 8.65
C ASP A 130 2.81 8.59 9.51
N VAL A 131 2.10 7.53 9.11
CA VAL A 131 2.01 6.28 9.86
C VAL A 131 2.28 5.09 8.94
N VAL A 132 2.67 3.96 9.53
CA VAL A 132 2.74 2.70 8.78
C VAL A 132 1.32 2.18 8.52
N ALA A 133 1.00 1.92 7.26
CA ALA A 133 -0.30 1.43 6.80
C ALA A 133 -0.14 0.19 5.91
N THR A 134 -1.21 -0.59 5.76
CA THR A 134 -1.24 -1.73 4.83
C THR A 134 -1.18 -1.25 3.39
N ALA A 135 -0.29 -1.81 2.56
CA ALA A 135 -0.08 -1.34 1.19
C ALA A 135 -1.19 -1.77 0.23
N SER A 136 -1.29 -3.05 -0.10
CA SER A 136 -2.36 -3.57 -0.98
C SER A 136 -2.93 -4.91 -0.56
N ILE A 137 -2.34 -5.54 0.46
CA ILE A 137 -2.82 -6.82 0.99
C ILE A 137 -3.67 -6.52 2.22
N PRO A 138 -4.99 -6.78 2.18
CA PRO A 138 -5.85 -6.54 3.33
C PRO A 138 -5.52 -7.50 4.47
N LEU A 139 -5.50 -6.99 5.69
CA LEU A 139 -5.29 -7.77 6.91
C LEU A 139 -6.61 -7.87 7.68
N LYS A 140 -6.86 -9.04 8.29
CA LYS A 140 -7.97 -9.20 9.23
C LYS A 140 -7.50 -8.80 10.63
N THR A 141 -7.69 -7.53 10.98
CA THR A 141 -7.21 -6.95 12.24
C THR A 141 -8.14 -7.18 13.43
N GLN A 142 -9.34 -7.70 13.18
CA GLN A 142 -10.31 -8.08 14.20
C GLN A 142 -10.55 -9.59 14.15
N ALA A 143 -10.46 -10.26 15.30
CA ALA A 143 -10.77 -11.69 15.41
C ALA A 143 -12.29 -11.94 15.34
N GLU A 144 -13.07 -10.98 15.83
CA GLU A 144 -14.53 -10.97 15.81
C GLU A 144 -15.00 -9.58 15.32
N GLY A 145 -15.97 -9.54 14.41
CA GLY A 145 -16.46 -8.29 13.82
C GLY A 145 -17.01 -8.51 12.40
N ALA A 146 -17.74 -7.53 11.85
CA ALA A 146 -18.27 -7.68 10.49
C ALA A 146 -17.12 -7.71 9.47
N SER A 147 -17.30 -8.44 8.36
CA SER A 147 -16.27 -8.59 7.33
C SER A 147 -15.80 -7.25 6.75
N ARG A 148 -16.71 -6.26 6.71
CA ARG A 148 -16.47 -4.88 6.23
C ARG A 148 -15.50 -4.10 7.13
N ASP A 149 -15.38 -4.50 8.39
CA ASP A 149 -14.54 -3.84 9.39
C ASP A 149 -13.20 -4.56 9.60
N GLY A 150 -12.86 -5.50 8.70
CA GLY A 150 -11.65 -6.31 8.82
C GLY A 150 -11.79 -7.50 9.77
N GLY A 151 -13.02 -7.94 10.06
CA GLY A 151 -13.32 -9.09 10.92
C GLY A 151 -13.74 -10.38 10.18
N TYR A 152 -14.04 -11.41 10.97
CA TYR A 152 -14.59 -12.71 10.54
C TYR A 152 -16.05 -12.85 11.00
N PRO A 153 -16.93 -13.57 10.25
CA PRO A 153 -16.62 -14.50 9.17
C PRO A 153 -16.39 -13.84 7.81
N ASP A 154 -15.50 -14.41 7.01
CA ASP A 154 -15.23 -13.99 5.62
C ASP A 154 -14.64 -15.16 4.83
N SER A 155 -15.48 -15.85 4.08
CA SER A 155 -15.10 -17.05 3.33
C SER A 155 -14.21 -16.74 2.11
N GLU A 156 -14.31 -15.54 1.54
CA GLU A 156 -13.54 -15.17 0.34
C GLU A 156 -12.17 -14.57 0.67
N TYR A 157 -11.93 -14.20 1.93
CA TYR A 157 -10.69 -13.54 2.36
C TYR A 157 -9.42 -14.29 1.94
N LEU A 158 -9.28 -15.58 2.32
CA LEU A 158 -8.07 -16.35 2.03
C LEU A 158 -7.81 -16.49 0.53
N LYS A 159 -8.87 -16.62 -0.27
CA LYS A 159 -8.78 -16.69 -1.73
C LYS A 159 -8.36 -15.34 -2.32
N THR A 160 -8.93 -14.25 -1.83
CA THR A 160 -8.62 -12.88 -2.26
C THR A 160 -7.16 -12.53 -1.95
N VAL A 161 -6.69 -12.80 -0.73
CA VAL A 161 -5.30 -12.55 -0.34
C VAL A 161 -4.32 -13.36 -1.18
N ARG A 162 -4.59 -14.66 -1.42
CA ARG A 162 -3.75 -15.48 -2.32
C ARG A 162 -3.66 -14.89 -3.72
N LYS A 163 -4.79 -14.44 -4.27
CA LYS A 163 -4.82 -13.81 -5.61
C LYS A 163 -3.98 -12.54 -5.62
N LEU A 164 -4.19 -11.64 -4.66
CA LEU A 164 -3.44 -10.38 -4.58
C LEU A 164 -1.93 -10.59 -4.38
N LEU A 165 -1.54 -11.58 -3.58
CA LEU A 165 -0.13 -11.94 -3.37
C LEU A 165 0.48 -12.53 -4.66
N LYS A 166 -0.26 -13.39 -5.36
CA LYS A 166 0.15 -13.93 -6.65
C LYS A 166 0.29 -12.85 -7.73
N ASP A 167 -0.64 -11.90 -7.79
CA ASP A 167 -0.58 -10.75 -8.71
C ASP A 167 0.64 -9.85 -8.45
N LYS A 168 1.19 -9.90 -7.21
CA LYS A 168 2.48 -9.28 -6.83
C LYS A 168 3.70 -10.19 -6.99
N GLY A 169 3.55 -11.37 -7.60
CA GLY A 169 4.64 -12.32 -7.84
C GLY A 169 5.04 -13.21 -6.66
N ILE A 170 4.19 -13.34 -5.64
CA ILE A 170 4.43 -14.18 -4.45
C ILE A 170 3.67 -15.51 -4.57
N GLU A 171 4.41 -16.62 -4.70
CA GLU A 171 3.87 -18.00 -4.83
C GLU A 171 4.58 -19.02 -3.93
#